data_AF-A0A961E1L6-F1
#
_entry.id   AF-A0A961E1L6-F1
#
_cell.length_a   1.000
_cell.length_b   1.000
_cell.length_c   1.000
_cell.angle_alpha   90.00
_cell.angle_beta   90.00
_cell.angle_gamma   90.00
#
_symmetry.space_group_name_H-M   'P 1'
#
loop_
_entity.id
_entity.type
_entity.pdbx_description
1 polymer ?
#
loop_
_entity_poly.entity_id
_entity_poly.type
_entity_poly.pdbx_seq_one_letter_code
_entity_poly.pdbx_strand_id
1 'polypeptide(L)' 'MAGKELDPDRARAARDVVRQHPAMVLFAVSPVLIAAGLVWWLVGPGWAMVLLVAALVAGGMAVLRKH' A
#
# COMPACT_ATOMS: atom_id res chain seq x y z
N MET A 1 15.15 -23.61 -7.27
CA MET A 1 14.86 -22.16 -7.22
C MET A 1 13.47 -21.97 -6.62
N ALA A 2 13.33 -22.20 -5.31
CA ALA A 2 12.06 -22.17 -4.61
C ALA A 2 11.68 -20.73 -4.25
N GLY A 3 10.39 -20.42 -4.32
CA GLY A 3 9.82 -19.09 -4.15
C GLY A 3 10.29 -18.41 -2.86
N LYS A 4 10.63 -17.13 -3.01
CA LYS A 4 10.86 -16.17 -1.93
C LYS A 4 9.51 -15.92 -1.26
N GLU A 5 9.07 -16.85 -0.41
CA GLU A 5 7.94 -16.63 0.47
C GLU A 5 8.24 -15.42 1.34
N LEU A 6 7.26 -14.52 1.49
CA LEU A 6 7.39 -13.37 2.38
C LEU A 6 7.82 -13.90 3.75
N ASP A 7 8.98 -13.44 4.23
CA ASP A 7 9.49 -13.83 5.53
C ASP A 7 8.42 -13.51 6.59
N PRO A 8 7.88 -14.54 7.28
CA PRO A 8 6.80 -14.36 8.23
C PRO A 8 7.19 -13.42 9.38
N ASP A 9 8.47 -13.34 9.72
CA ASP A 9 8.95 -12.43 10.77
C ASP A 9 8.90 -10.97 10.30
N ARG A 10 9.19 -10.73 9.02
CA ARG A 10 9.08 -9.40 8.42
C ARG A 10 7.64 -8.91 8.35
N ALA A 11 6.70 -9.82 8.05
CA ALA A 11 5.27 -9.53 8.06
C ALA A 11 4.77 -9.23 9.49
N ARG A 12 5.25 -9.97 10.50
CA ARG A 12 4.94 -9.72 11.92
C ARG A 12 5.48 -8.36 12.38
N ALA A 13 6.73 -8.06 12.06
CA ALA A 13 7.34 -6.78 12.40
C ALA A 13 6.58 -5.59 11.81
N ALA A 14 6.19 -5.66 10.52
CA ALA A 14 5.37 -4.63 9.90
C ALA A 14 4.02 -4.44 10.61
N ARG A 15 3.37 -5.54 11.01
CA ARG A 15 2.12 -5.49 11.78
C ARG A 15 2.30 -4.88 13.17
N ASP A 16 3.41 -5.16 13.83
CA ASP A 16 3.70 -4.60 15.14
C ASP A 16 3.97 -3.09 15.06
N VAL A 17 4.64 -2.62 14.02
CA VAL A 17 4.81 -1.17 13.75
C VAL A 17 3.47 -0.48 13.58
N VAL A 18 2.53 -1.09 12.84
CA VAL A 18 1.16 -0.55 12.67
C VAL A 18 0.43 -0.47 14.00
N ARG A 19 0.62 -1.45 14.88
CA ARG A 19 -0.01 -1.48 16.21
C ARG A 19 0.62 -0.48 17.19
N GLN A 20 1.95 -0.32 17.17
CA GLN A 20 2.66 0.57 18.07
C GLN A 20 2.54 2.05 17.66
N HIS A 21 2.50 2.34 16.36
CA HIS A 21 2.53 3.71 15.84
C HIS A 21 1.40 3.99 14.85
N PRO A 22 0.12 3.85 15.25
CA PRO A 22 -1.01 4.01 14.33
C PRO A 22 -1.08 5.40 13.71
N ALA A 23 -0.78 6.46 14.46
CA ALA A 23 -0.75 7.83 13.94
C ALA A 23 0.33 8.04 12.88
N MET A 24 1.52 7.47 13.08
CA MET A 24 2.62 7.56 12.11
C MET A 24 2.30 6.79 10.84
N VAL A 25 1.68 5.61 10.95
CA VAL A 25 1.24 4.85 9.78
C VAL A 25 0.15 5.60 9.01
N LEU A 26 -0.83 6.17 9.71
CA LEU A 26 -1.84 7.02 9.07
C LEU A 26 -1.21 8.21 8.35
N PHE A 27 -0.24 8.88 8.97
CA PHE A 27 0.50 9.95 8.32
C PHE A 27 1.25 9.46 7.08
N ALA A 28 1.93 8.33 7.16
CA ALA A 28 2.67 7.75 6.03
C ALA A 28 1.75 7.35 4.86
N VAL A 29 0.55 6.84 5.15
CA VAL A 29 -0.46 6.47 4.13
C VAL A 29 -1.31 7.67 3.67
N SER A 30 -1.30 8.78 4.41
CA SER A 30 -2.16 9.95 4.15
C SER A 30 -2.09 10.49 2.71
N PRO A 31 -0.93 10.58 2.03
CA PRO A 31 -0.89 11.10 0.66
C PRO A 31 -1.68 10.23 -0.31
N VAL A 32 -1.67 8.91 -0.09
CA VAL A 32 -2.41 7.94 -0.91
C VAL A 32 -3.92 8.08 -0.67
N LEU A 33 -4.33 8.23 0.59
CA LEU A 33 -5.75 8.43 0.94
C LEU A 33 -6.29 9.74 0.36
N ILE A 34 -5.51 10.81 0.44
CA ILE A 34 -5.86 12.12 -0.13
C ILE A 34 -6.02 11.99 -1.65
N ALA A 35 -5.05 11.40 -2.35
CA ALA A 35 -5.12 11.19 -3.78
C ALA A 35 -6.33 10.33 -4.19
N ALA A 36 -6.60 9.24 -3.45
CA ALA A 36 -7.77 8.40 -3.70
C ALA A 36 -9.09 9.17 -3.51
N GLY A 37 -9.20 9.97 -2.45
CA GLY A 37 -10.37 10.82 -2.21
C GLY A 37 -10.58 11.88 -3.30
N LEU A 38 -9.49 12.49 -3.76
CA LEU A 38 -9.50 13.45 -4.88
C LEU A 38 -10.00 12.81 -6.17
N VAL A 39 -9.46 11.65 -6.54
CA VAL A 39 -9.88 10.93 -7.74
C VAL A 39 -11.34 10.50 -7.64
N TRP A 40 -11.74 9.99 -6.47
CA TRP A 40 -13.13 9.61 -6.22
C TRP A 40 -14.09 10.78 -6.43
N TRP A 41 -13.75 11.97 -5.93
CA TRP A 41 -14.58 13.17 -6.02
C TRP A 41 -14.59 13.78 -7.44
N LEU A 42 -13.43 13.88 -8.09
CA LEU A 42 -13.24 14.64 -9.32
C LEU A 42 -13.46 13.83 -10.60
N VAL A 43 -13.17 12.53 -10.56
CA VAL A 43 -13.19 11.64 -11.74
C VAL A 43 -14.28 10.57 -11.61
N GLY A 44 -14.60 10.19 -10.37
CA GLY A 44 -15.65 9.24 -10.05
C GLY A 44 -15.13 7.89 -9.57
N PRO A 45 -15.99 7.08 -8.93
CA PRO A 45 -15.60 5.86 -8.21
C PRO A 45 -15.01 4.77 -9.10
N GLY A 46 -15.44 4.67 -10.36
CA GLY A 46 -14.91 3.69 -11.32
C GLY A 46 -13.41 3.88 -11.59
N TRP A 47 -12.99 5.13 -11.82
CA TRP A 47 -11.58 5.46 -12.04
C TRP A 47 -10.74 5.35 -10.77
N ALA A 48 -11.32 5.70 -9.61
CA ALA A 48 -10.65 5.51 -8.32
C ALA A 48 -10.27 4.04 -8.09
N MET A 49 -11.18 3.11 -8.39
CA MET A 49 -10.91 1.67 -8.23
C MET A 49 -9.82 1.18 -9.18
N VAL A 50 -9.85 1.60 -10.46
CA VAL A 50 -8.82 1.23 -11.44
C VAL A 50 -7.45 1.74 -11.01
N LEU A 51 -7.36 3.00 -10.56
CA LEU A 51 -6.10 3.59 -10.10
C LEU A 51 -5.59 2.93 -8.81
N LEU A 52 -6.48 2.54 -7.90
CA LEU A 52 -6.11 1.80 -6.70
C LEU A 52 -5.48 0.45 -7.06
N VAL A 53 -6.11 -0.32 -7.97
CA VAL A 53 -5.57 -1.59 -8.44
C VAL A 53 -4.22 -1.39 -9.14
N ALA A 54 -4.12 -0.40 -10.02
CA ALA A 54 -2.86 -0.07 -10.69
C ALA A 54 -1.75 0.30 -9.69
N ALA A 55 -2.07 1.09 -8.66
CA ALA A 55 -1.14 1.47 -7.61
C ALA A 55 -0.67 0.27 -6.78
N LEU A 56 -1.57 -0.66 -6.43
CA LEU A 56 -1.22 -1.88 -5.69
C LEU A 56 -0.31 -2.79 -6.52
N VAL A 57 -0.60 -2.96 -7.82
CA VAL A 57 0.24 -3.76 -8.73
C VAL A 57 1.60 -3.09 -8.93
N ALA A 58 1.63 -1.80 -9.22
CA ALA A 58 2.88 -1.06 -9.42
C ALA A 58 3.74 -1.03 -8.14
N GLY A 59 3.12 -0.80 -6.98
CA GLY A 59 3.78 -0.84 -5.68
C GLY A 59 4.34 -2.22 -5.34
N GLY A 60 3.53 -3.28 -5.54
CA GLY A 60 3.97 -4.67 -5.36
C GLY A 60 5.14 -5.02 -6.27
N MET A 61 5.08 -4.64 -7.54
CA MET A 61 6.17 -4.82 -8.50
C MET A 61 7.43 -4.03 -8.12
N ALA A 62 7.30 -2.80 -7.61
CA ALA A 62 8.43 -2.00 -7.15
C ALA A 62 9.13 -2.63 -5.94
N VAL A 63 8.38 -3.23 -5.02
CA VAL A 63 8.93 -4.00 -3.88
C VAL A 63 9.63 -5.26 -4.39
N LEU A 64 9.01 -6.01 -5.30
CA LEU A 64 9.59 -7.23 -5.87
C LEU A 64 10.86 -6.96 -6.70
N ARG A 65 10.97 -5.79 -7.34
CA ARG A 65 12.17 -5.40 -8.10
C ARG A 65 13.33 -4.93 -7.22
N LYS A 66 13.05 -4.45 -6.01
CA LYS A 66 14.07 -4.04 -5.04
C LYS A 66 14.73 -5.24 -4.31
N HIS A 67 14.24 -6.46 -4.54
CA HIS A 67 14.64 -7.70 -3.84
C HIS A 67 15.01 -8.83 -4.79
#